data_AF-A0A2S7YIX8-F1
#
_entry.id   AF-A0A2S7YIX8-F1
#
_cell.length_a   1.000
_cell.length_b   1.000
_cell.length_c   1.000
_cell.angle_alpha   90.00
_cell.angle_beta   90.00
_cell.angle_gamma   90.00
#
_symmetry.space_group_name_H-M   'P 1'
#
loop_
_entity.id
_entity.type
_entity.pdbx_description
1 polymer ?
#
loop_
_entity_poly.entity_id
_entity_poly.type
_entity_poly.pdbx_seq_one_letter_code
_entity_poly.pdbx_strand_id
1 'polypeptide(L)'
;MHQTSSFALTLHRSGRTNRKSFCSIVQFFWPNRVIMANKPIRDWVYLAIIGLQLTGMLVLDLVAFYPKPLWEPAGAPLHFLVGLRRRYVASTGDPFFSASSSSAAVHSSAPWFEAFLYVEGFVQFPLAAFLVSRLAAARRIGGAAELAGLAFGCLTFMGSVACCYELLHMGPEQVAAEKKTRLLYGTYLPFVVIPAVLAVDMFLRLLPRVQDTGTKDKDE
;
A
#
# COMPACT_ATOMS: atom_id res chain seq x y z
N MET A 1 41.58 74.87 29.23
CA MET A 1 41.90 73.71 28.37
C MET A 1 40.60 73.23 27.74
N HIS A 2 40.52 73.33 26.40
CA HIS A 2 39.84 72.47 25.41
C HIS A 2 38.43 71.91 25.70
N GLN A 3 37.48 71.79 24.77
CA GLN A 3 37.26 72.24 23.39
C GLN A 3 35.83 71.75 23.02
N THR A 4 35.06 72.58 22.30
CA THR A 4 34.13 72.26 21.18
C THR A 4 33.60 70.81 20.98
N SER A 5 32.28 70.65 20.77
CA SER A 5 31.70 70.47 19.41
C SER A 5 30.24 69.99 19.38
N SER A 6 29.49 70.62 18.47
CA SER A 6 28.18 70.29 17.89
C SER A 6 28.12 68.91 17.19
N PHE A 7 26.91 68.31 17.03
CA PHE A 7 26.18 68.15 15.75
C PHE A 7 24.97 67.18 15.82
N ALA A 8 23.80 67.71 15.41
CA ALA A 8 22.77 67.17 14.50
C ALA A 8 22.26 65.70 14.52
N LEU A 9 20.93 65.60 14.69
CA LEU A 9 19.91 64.99 13.80
C LEU A 9 20.24 63.68 13.05
N THR A 10 19.32 62.69 13.12
CA THR A 10 18.52 62.19 11.97
C THR A 10 17.69 60.93 12.30
N LEU A 11 16.39 61.02 11.98
CA LEU A 11 15.38 60.00 11.63
C LEU A 11 15.49 58.56 12.19
N HIS A 12 14.42 58.13 12.87
CA HIS A 12 13.94 56.75 12.76
C HIS A 12 12.55 56.71 12.10
N ARG A 13 12.56 56.31 10.83
CA ARG A 13 11.40 56.06 9.96
C ARG A 13 10.87 54.66 10.27
N SER A 14 9.79 54.53 11.04
CA SER A 14 9.11 53.25 11.21
C SER A 14 8.23 52.96 9.99
N GLY A 15 8.66 52.00 9.18
CA GLY A 15 7.95 51.50 8.02
C GLY A 15 7.27 50.16 8.29
N ARG A 16 6.34 49.85 7.38
CA ARG A 16 5.79 48.54 7.03
C ARG A 16 4.50 48.05 7.69
N THR A 17 3.41 48.39 6.99
CA THR A 17 2.51 47.44 6.29
C THR A 17 1.79 46.39 7.14
N ASN A 18 0.60 46.79 7.60
CA ASN A 18 -0.48 45.91 7.99
C ASN A 18 -1.24 45.45 6.71
N ARG A 19 -0.89 44.27 6.19
CA ARG A 19 -1.67 43.54 5.17
C ARG A 19 -1.55 42.06 5.49
N LYS A 20 -2.61 41.49 6.09
CA LYS A 20 -3.09 40.11 5.92
C LYS A 20 -4.17 39.84 6.98
N SER A 21 -5.35 40.42 6.78
CA SER A 21 -6.57 39.95 7.42
C SER A 21 -7.75 40.26 6.50
N PHE A 22 -7.75 39.65 5.32
CA PHE A 22 -8.88 39.71 4.37
C PHE A 22 -8.67 38.64 3.29
N CYS A 23 -8.67 37.36 3.67
CA CYS A 23 -8.79 36.25 2.72
C CYS A 23 -9.38 35.01 3.42
N SER A 24 -10.52 35.19 4.10
CA SER A 24 -11.27 34.06 4.69
C SER A 24 -12.72 33.99 4.24
N ILE A 25 -13.14 34.79 3.26
CA ILE A 25 -14.53 34.79 2.79
C ILE A 25 -14.50 35.01 1.29
N VAL A 26 -14.35 33.92 0.52
CA VAL A 26 -14.95 33.61 -0.80
C VAL A 26 -14.27 32.33 -1.28
N GLN A 27 -14.74 31.17 -0.83
CA GLN A 27 -14.45 29.89 -1.48
C GLN A 27 -15.66 28.94 -1.41
N PHE A 28 -16.84 29.53 -1.35
CA PHE A 28 -18.12 28.85 -1.51
C PHE A 28 -18.58 29.18 -2.94
N PHE A 29 -18.94 28.16 -3.72
CA PHE A 29 -19.51 28.27 -5.07
C PHE A 29 -18.54 28.55 -6.25
N TRP A 30 -17.78 27.52 -6.68
CA TRP A 30 -17.58 27.26 -8.12
C TRP A 30 -17.22 25.79 -8.35
N PRO A 31 -17.83 25.09 -9.33
CA PRO A 31 -17.47 23.72 -9.70
C PRO A 31 -16.09 23.76 -10.35
N ASN A 32 -15.05 23.54 -9.54
CA ASN A 32 -13.70 23.55 -10.03
C ASN A 32 -13.48 22.33 -10.91
N ARG A 33 -13.20 22.61 -12.19
CA ARG A 33 -12.38 21.78 -13.07
C ARG A 33 -11.42 20.98 -12.20
N VAL A 34 -11.46 19.65 -12.35
CA VAL A 34 -10.39 18.77 -11.93
C VAL A 34 -9.16 19.18 -12.73
N ILE A 35 -8.44 20.20 -12.26
CA ILE A 35 -7.03 20.33 -12.55
C ILE A 35 -6.47 19.06 -11.94
N MET A 36 -6.18 18.06 -12.77
CA MET A 36 -5.40 16.93 -12.33
C MET A 36 -4.14 17.53 -11.73
N ALA A 37 -4.08 17.59 -10.40
CA ALA A 37 -2.85 17.91 -9.70
C ALA A 37 -1.79 17.02 -10.34
N ASN A 38 -0.64 17.58 -10.70
CA ASN A 38 0.42 16.88 -11.42
C ASN A 38 0.95 15.72 -10.55
N LYS A 39 0.18 14.63 -10.55
CA LYS A 39 0.35 13.43 -9.74
C LYS A 39 1.31 12.57 -10.51
N PRO A 40 2.42 12.17 -9.90
CA PRO A 40 3.42 11.39 -10.62
C PRO A 40 2.76 10.11 -11.14
N ILE A 41 3.05 9.75 -12.40
CA ILE A 41 2.51 8.53 -13.05
C ILE A 41 2.71 7.27 -12.21
N ARG A 42 3.81 7.23 -11.44
CA ARG A 42 4.13 6.16 -10.50
C ARG A 42 3.04 5.93 -9.44
N ASP A 43 2.39 6.99 -8.95
CA ASP A 43 1.31 6.83 -7.96
C ASP A 43 0.06 6.17 -8.59
N TRP A 44 -0.18 6.39 -9.89
CA TRP A 44 -1.24 5.69 -10.64
C TRP A 44 -0.89 4.22 -10.88
N VAL A 45 0.38 3.93 -11.17
CA VAL A 45 0.88 2.56 -11.29
C VAL A 45 0.70 1.81 -9.97
N TYR A 46 1.09 2.42 -8.85
CA TYR A 46 0.85 1.83 -7.52
C TYR A 46 -0.63 1.66 -7.21
N LEU A 47 -1.50 2.61 -7.58
CA LEU A 47 -2.94 2.44 -7.41
C LEU A 47 -3.46 1.22 -8.15
N ALA A 48 -3.05 1.04 -9.41
CA ALA A 48 -3.49 -0.10 -10.22
C ALA A 48 -3.01 -1.44 -9.62
N ILE A 49 -1.73 -1.52 -9.23
CA ILE A 49 -1.15 -2.73 -8.66
C ILE A 49 -1.77 -3.07 -7.30
N ILE A 50 -1.81 -2.10 -6.37
CA ILE A 50 -2.33 -2.33 -5.02
C ILE A 50 -3.84 -2.58 -5.10
N GLY A 51 -4.56 -1.94 -6.03
CA GLY A 51 -5.98 -2.22 -6.28
C GLY A 51 -6.22 -3.63 -6.81
N LEU A 52 -5.37 -4.11 -7.73
CA LEU A 52 -5.42 -5.49 -8.21
C LEU A 52 -5.13 -6.47 -7.07
N GLN A 53 -4.12 -6.19 -6.25
CA GLN A 53 -3.76 -7.02 -5.09
C GLN A 53 -4.88 -7.04 -4.04
N LEU A 54 -5.49 -5.89 -3.72
CA LEU A 54 -6.63 -5.79 -2.83
C LEU A 54 -7.83 -6.62 -3.34
N THR A 55 -8.03 -6.62 -4.66
CA THR A 55 -9.06 -7.47 -5.28
C THR A 55 -8.71 -8.95 -5.13
N GLY A 56 -7.45 -9.33 -5.35
CA GLY A 56 -6.94 -10.68 -5.10
C GLY A 56 -7.18 -11.14 -3.66
N MET A 57 -6.85 -10.30 -2.69
CA MET A 57 -7.08 -10.55 -1.26
C MET A 57 -8.55 -10.84 -0.97
N LEU A 58 -9.47 -10.03 -1.48
CA LEU A 58 -10.90 -10.22 -1.23
C LEU A 58 -11.47 -11.47 -1.88
N VAL A 59 -10.90 -11.89 -3.00
CA VAL A 59 -11.49 -12.89 -3.90
C VAL A 59 -10.84 -14.27 -3.73
N LEU A 60 -9.57 -14.33 -3.32
CA LEU A 60 -8.82 -15.57 -3.14
C LEU A 60 -8.38 -15.75 -1.69
N ASP A 61 -7.73 -14.77 -1.08
CA ASP A 61 -7.02 -14.98 0.18
C ASP A 61 -7.98 -14.98 1.39
N LEU A 62 -8.78 -13.91 1.52
CA LEU A 62 -9.68 -13.68 2.64
C LEU A 62 -10.95 -14.53 2.62
N VAL A 63 -11.20 -15.26 1.53
CA VAL A 63 -12.35 -16.18 1.46
C VAL A 63 -12.30 -17.22 2.57
N ALA A 64 -11.09 -17.59 3.03
CA ALA A 64 -10.92 -18.48 4.19
C ALA A 64 -11.50 -17.89 5.49
N PHE A 65 -11.53 -16.56 5.63
CA PHE A 65 -12.06 -15.84 6.79
C PHE A 65 -13.54 -15.46 6.66
N TYR A 66 -14.16 -15.67 5.49
CA TYR A 66 -15.57 -15.36 5.33
C TYR A 66 -16.43 -16.37 6.09
N PRO A 67 -17.52 -15.92 6.74
CA PRO A 67 -18.42 -16.80 7.45
C PRO A 67 -19.00 -17.85 6.49
N LYS A 68 -18.85 -19.13 6.86
CA LYS A 68 -19.24 -20.30 6.03
C LYS A 68 -20.63 -20.20 5.38
N PRO A 69 -21.70 -19.73 6.06
CA PRO A 69 -23.02 -19.64 5.45
C PRO A 69 -23.11 -18.72 4.23
N LEU A 70 -22.17 -17.77 4.06
CA LEU A 70 -22.19 -16.81 2.97
C LEU A 70 -21.58 -17.36 1.67
N TRP A 71 -20.76 -18.41 1.72
CA TRP A 71 -20.01 -18.92 0.57
C TRP A 71 -20.05 -20.43 0.38
N GLU A 72 -20.25 -21.23 1.43
CA GLU A 72 -20.22 -22.70 1.35
C GLU A 72 -21.47 -23.29 0.67
N PRO A 73 -22.71 -22.87 1.00
CA PRO A 73 -23.91 -23.39 0.35
C PRO A 73 -24.01 -22.97 -1.12
N ALA A 74 -24.49 -23.85 -2.00
CA ALA A 74 -24.63 -23.58 -3.44
C ALA A 74 -25.55 -22.40 -3.79
N GLY A 75 -26.47 -22.04 -2.89
CA GLY A 75 -27.35 -20.88 -3.03
C GLY A 75 -26.87 -19.61 -2.33
N ALA A 76 -25.67 -19.62 -1.74
CA ALA A 76 -25.15 -18.49 -0.98
C ALA A 76 -24.65 -17.37 -1.91
N PRO A 77 -24.76 -16.09 -1.51
CA PRO A 77 -24.46 -14.95 -2.38
C PRO A 77 -23.00 -14.92 -2.86
N LEU A 78 -22.06 -15.45 -2.06
CA LEU A 78 -20.64 -15.48 -2.39
C LEU A 78 -20.16 -16.86 -2.87
N HIS A 79 -21.07 -17.78 -3.22
CA HIS A 79 -20.68 -19.12 -3.67
C HIS A 79 -19.83 -19.10 -4.96
N PHE A 80 -19.96 -18.07 -5.79
CA PHE A 80 -19.14 -17.89 -6.99
C PHE A 80 -17.64 -17.83 -6.68
N LEU A 81 -17.24 -17.41 -5.47
CA LEU A 81 -15.84 -17.37 -5.04
C LEU A 81 -15.22 -18.77 -4.98
N VAL A 82 -16.00 -19.78 -4.57
CA VAL A 82 -15.57 -21.19 -4.60
C VAL A 82 -15.31 -21.64 -6.02
N GLY A 83 -16.21 -21.30 -6.94
CA GLY A 83 -16.06 -21.59 -8.36
C GLY A 83 -14.83 -20.93 -8.96
N LEU A 84 -14.56 -19.68 -8.60
CA LEU A 84 -13.40 -18.94 -9.08
C LEU A 84 -12.09 -19.52 -8.53
N ARG A 85 -12.02 -19.84 -7.23
CA ARG A 85 -10.85 -20.49 -6.62
C ARG A 85 -10.57 -21.86 -7.23
N ARG A 86 -11.62 -22.67 -7.48
CA ARG A 86 -11.46 -23.97 -8.16
C ARG A 86 -10.90 -23.79 -9.57
N ARG A 87 -11.39 -22.82 -10.33
CA ARG A 87 -10.87 -22.50 -11.68
C ARG A 87 -9.42 -22.01 -11.62
N TYR A 88 -9.10 -21.17 -10.64
CA TYR A 88 -7.74 -20.70 -10.39
C TYR A 88 -6.81 -21.89 -10.18
N VAL A 89 -7.05 -22.72 -9.16
CA VAL A 89 -6.23 -23.90 -8.83
C VAL A 89 -6.14 -24.87 -10.02
N ALA A 90 -7.24 -25.14 -10.73
CA ALA A 90 -7.20 -26.01 -11.90
C ALA A 90 -6.26 -25.47 -13.00
N SER A 91 -6.31 -24.16 -13.24
CA SER A 91 -5.51 -23.48 -14.27
C SER A 91 -4.04 -23.29 -13.88
N THR A 92 -3.76 -22.93 -12.63
CA THR A 92 -2.43 -22.55 -12.15
C THR A 92 -1.69 -23.71 -11.49
N GLY A 93 -2.42 -24.71 -10.97
CA GLY A 93 -1.84 -25.77 -10.16
C GLY A 93 -1.29 -25.26 -8.83
N ASP A 94 -1.84 -24.16 -8.32
CA ASP A 94 -1.33 -23.52 -7.11
C ASP A 94 -1.51 -24.44 -5.88
N PRO A 95 -0.40 -24.88 -5.25
CA PRO A 95 -0.44 -25.82 -4.14
C PRO A 95 -0.99 -25.18 -2.87
N PHE A 96 -0.78 -23.87 -2.67
CA PHE A 96 -1.18 -23.15 -1.45
C PHE A 96 -2.71 -23.02 -1.34
N PHE A 97 -3.41 -22.96 -2.47
CA PHE A 97 -4.88 -22.91 -2.50
C PHE A 97 -5.56 -24.25 -2.80
N SER A 98 -4.78 -25.30 -3.10
CA SER A 98 -5.30 -26.60 -3.56
C SER A 98 -6.06 -27.42 -2.50
N ALA A 99 -5.70 -27.31 -1.22
CA ALA A 99 -6.33 -28.11 -0.16
C ALA A 99 -7.56 -27.44 0.50
N SER A 100 -7.83 -26.16 0.21
CA SER A 100 -8.88 -25.35 0.86
C SER A 100 -10.31 -25.65 0.35
N SER A 101 -10.56 -26.82 -0.25
CA SER A 101 -11.82 -27.11 -0.97
C SER A 101 -12.77 -28.11 -0.31
N SER A 102 -12.44 -28.64 0.87
CA SER A 102 -13.35 -29.48 1.66
C SER A 102 -13.46 -28.97 3.10
N SER A 103 -14.69 -28.80 3.57
CA SER A 103 -15.12 -28.23 4.84
C SER A 103 -14.71 -28.97 6.13
N ALA A 104 -13.63 -29.76 6.09
CA ALA A 104 -13.04 -30.45 7.23
C ALA A 104 -11.50 -30.39 7.28
N ALA A 105 -10.84 -29.67 6.37
CA ALA A 105 -9.41 -29.38 6.44
C ALA A 105 -9.17 -27.92 6.02
N VAL A 106 -9.26 -27.01 6.99
CA VAL A 106 -9.08 -25.55 6.79
C VAL A 106 -7.62 -25.18 6.51
N HIS A 107 -6.68 -26.14 6.52
CA HIS A 107 -5.26 -25.88 6.34
C HIS A 107 -4.73 -26.58 5.08
N SER A 108 -4.38 -25.79 4.07
CA SER A 108 -3.34 -26.20 3.11
C SER A 108 -2.02 -26.43 3.84
N SER A 109 -1.19 -27.29 3.25
CA SER A 109 -0.09 -28.10 3.78
C SER A 109 1.03 -27.42 4.61
N ALA A 110 0.88 -26.16 4.99
CA ALA A 110 1.90 -25.36 5.64
C ALA A 110 1.29 -24.44 6.73
N PRO A 111 1.48 -24.74 8.04
CA PRO A 111 1.02 -23.86 9.14
C PRO A 111 1.56 -22.43 9.06
N TRP A 112 2.73 -22.24 8.44
CA TRP A 112 3.28 -20.89 8.22
C TRP A 112 2.41 -20.08 7.26
N PHE A 113 1.87 -20.68 6.20
CA PHE A 113 1.06 -19.98 5.20
C PHE A 113 -0.23 -19.44 5.81
N GLU A 114 -0.84 -20.19 6.72
CA GLU A 114 -2.00 -19.72 7.48
C GLU A 114 -1.66 -18.49 8.34
N ALA A 115 -0.51 -18.49 9.02
CA ALA A 115 -0.06 -17.32 9.78
C ALA A 115 0.09 -16.09 8.86
N PHE A 116 0.60 -16.27 7.64
CA PHE A 116 0.65 -15.19 6.66
C PHE A 116 -0.73 -14.72 6.20
N LEU A 117 -1.71 -15.61 6.04
CA LEU A 117 -3.10 -15.22 5.75
C LEU A 117 -3.72 -14.38 6.88
N TYR A 118 -3.43 -14.70 8.15
CA TYR A 118 -3.85 -13.86 9.27
C TYR A 118 -3.19 -12.49 9.25
N VAL A 119 -1.86 -12.43 9.04
CA VAL A 119 -1.14 -11.15 8.90
C VAL A 119 -1.69 -10.36 7.72
N GLU A 120 -2.02 -11.04 6.63
CA GLU A 120 -2.61 -10.41 5.46
C GLU A 120 -3.97 -9.81 5.78
N GLY A 121 -4.89 -10.56 6.40
CA GLY A 121 -6.21 -10.05 6.77
C GLY A 121 -6.20 -8.94 7.80
N PHE A 122 -5.34 -9.02 8.82
CA PHE A 122 -5.34 -8.04 9.92
C PHE A 122 -4.44 -6.83 9.69
N VAL A 123 -3.41 -6.94 8.84
CA VAL A 123 -2.42 -5.87 8.66
C VAL A 123 -2.34 -5.43 7.20
N GLN A 124 -2.09 -6.36 6.28
CA GLN A 124 -1.85 -6.02 4.87
C GLN A 124 -3.11 -5.50 4.17
N PHE A 125 -4.27 -6.09 4.45
CA PHE A 125 -5.58 -5.71 3.91
C PHE A 125 -6.01 -4.29 4.32
N PRO A 126 -6.05 -3.92 5.62
CA PRO A 126 -6.40 -2.55 6.00
C PRO A 126 -5.38 -1.52 5.47
N LEU A 127 -4.09 -1.87 5.39
CA LEU A 127 -3.09 -1.03 4.74
C LEU A 127 -3.36 -0.86 3.24
N ALA A 128 -3.71 -1.92 2.53
CA ALA A 128 -4.06 -1.88 1.11
C ALA A 128 -5.29 -1.00 0.86
N ALA A 129 -6.36 -1.18 1.63
CA ALA A 129 -7.57 -0.37 1.54
C ALA A 129 -7.28 1.12 1.82
N PHE A 130 -6.48 1.40 2.86
CA PHE A 130 -6.02 2.75 3.16
C PHE A 130 -5.20 3.33 1.99
N LEU A 131 -4.22 2.61 1.47
CA LEU A 131 -3.38 3.05 0.36
C LEU A 131 -4.18 3.33 -0.90
N VAL A 132 -5.11 2.44 -1.28
CA VAL A 132 -6.02 2.65 -2.42
C VAL A 132 -6.82 3.93 -2.22
N SER A 133 -7.39 4.15 -1.03
CA SER A 133 -8.16 5.38 -0.76
C SER A 133 -7.30 6.66 -0.90
N ARG A 134 -6.03 6.61 -0.45
CA ARG A 134 -5.11 7.75 -0.51
C ARG A 134 -4.53 7.97 -1.91
N LEU A 135 -4.28 6.90 -2.65
CA LEU A 135 -3.78 6.95 -4.01
C LEU A 135 -4.88 7.32 -5.01
N ALA A 136 -6.13 6.94 -4.77
CA ALA A 136 -7.28 7.36 -5.59
C ALA A 136 -7.61 8.85 -5.42
N ALA A 137 -7.25 9.45 -4.29
CA ALA A 137 -7.45 10.89 -4.08
C ALA A 137 -6.62 11.72 -5.08
N ALA A 138 -7.15 12.87 -5.48
CA ALA A 138 -6.47 13.80 -6.39
C ALA A 138 -5.19 14.41 -5.80
N ARG A 139 -4.97 14.29 -4.49
CA ARG A 139 -3.79 14.82 -3.80
C ARG A 139 -2.60 13.87 -3.94
N ARG A 140 -1.38 14.42 -3.88
CA ARG A 140 -0.16 13.63 -3.68
C ARG A 140 -0.21 12.91 -2.33
N ILE A 141 0.39 11.73 -2.29
CA ILE A 141 0.59 11.00 -1.03
C ILE A 141 1.45 11.83 -0.06
N GLY A 142 1.23 11.66 1.24
CA GLY A 142 1.98 12.32 2.30
C GLY A 142 2.51 11.29 3.30
N GLY A 143 3.23 11.75 4.33
CA GLY A 143 4.02 10.89 5.24
C GLY A 143 3.28 9.65 5.78
N ALA A 144 2.01 9.77 6.19
CA ALA A 144 1.24 8.62 6.66
C ALA A 144 0.99 7.55 5.58
N ALA A 145 0.73 7.96 4.33
CA ALA A 145 0.55 7.04 3.20
C ALA A 145 1.88 6.47 2.72
N GLU A 146 2.97 7.23 2.80
CA GLU A 146 4.32 6.73 2.52
C GLU A 146 4.72 5.67 3.55
N LEU A 147 4.50 5.90 4.84
CA LEU A 147 4.75 4.91 5.90
C LEU A 147 3.89 3.65 5.72
N ALA A 148 2.59 3.82 5.42
CA ALA A 148 1.70 2.70 5.13
C ALA A 148 2.17 1.89 3.91
N GLY A 149 2.65 2.58 2.86
CA GLY A 149 3.16 1.97 1.64
C GLY A 149 4.46 1.21 1.86
N LEU A 150 5.34 1.72 2.73
CA LEU A 150 6.55 1.03 3.17
C LEU A 150 6.21 -0.26 3.92
N ALA A 151 5.34 -0.18 4.93
CA ALA A 151 4.93 -1.35 5.71
C ALA A 151 4.25 -2.41 4.83
N PHE A 152 3.32 -1.98 3.98
CA PHE A 152 2.63 -2.85 3.03
C PHE A 152 3.59 -3.51 2.04
N GLY A 153 4.54 -2.75 1.49
CA GLY A 153 5.54 -3.24 0.55
C GLY A 153 6.44 -4.30 1.18
N CYS A 154 6.94 -4.05 2.40
CA CYS A 154 7.77 -5.01 3.13
C CYS A 154 7.02 -6.31 3.46
N LEU A 155 5.78 -6.22 3.93
CA LEU A 155 4.95 -7.40 4.26
C LEU A 155 4.65 -8.24 3.01
N THR A 156 4.20 -7.60 1.94
CA THR A 156 3.89 -8.28 0.68
C THR A 156 5.13 -8.92 0.07
N PHE A 157 6.26 -8.20 0.07
CA PHE A 157 7.54 -8.71 -0.40
C PHE A 157 7.95 -9.97 0.37
N MET A 158 7.94 -9.89 1.71
CA MET A 158 8.33 -11.00 2.57
C MET A 158 7.43 -12.24 2.36
N GLY A 159 6.11 -12.06 2.32
CA GLY A 159 5.15 -13.15 2.08
C GLY A 159 5.33 -13.77 0.69
N SER A 160 5.55 -12.95 -0.33
CA SER A 160 5.76 -13.43 -1.70
C SER A 160 7.10 -14.15 -1.86
N VAL A 161 8.15 -13.69 -1.19
CA VAL A 161 9.45 -14.38 -1.15
C VAL A 161 9.32 -15.75 -0.47
N ALA A 162 8.59 -15.84 0.64
CA ALA A 162 8.34 -17.12 1.31
C ALA A 162 7.63 -18.12 0.37
N CYS A 163 6.59 -17.66 -0.34
CA CYS A 163 5.86 -18.48 -1.32
C CYS A 163 6.77 -18.90 -2.50
N CYS A 164 7.56 -17.98 -3.05
CA CYS A 164 8.54 -18.29 -4.09
C CYS A 164 9.58 -19.30 -3.63
N TYR A 165 10.11 -19.13 -2.42
CA TYR A 165 11.13 -19.99 -1.86
C TYR A 165 10.61 -21.41 -1.66
N GLU A 166 9.40 -21.57 -1.10
CA GLU A 166 8.80 -22.89 -0.97
C GLU A 166 8.49 -23.51 -2.33
N LEU A 167 7.91 -22.74 -3.26
CA LEU A 167 7.60 -23.23 -4.60
C LEU A 167 8.85 -23.70 -5.34
N LEU A 168 10.00 -23.05 -5.16
CA LEU A 168 11.29 -23.48 -5.70
C LEU A 168 11.71 -24.86 -5.16
N HIS A 169 11.46 -25.14 -3.89
CA HIS A 169 11.83 -26.40 -3.22
C HIS A 169 10.78 -27.51 -3.38
N MET A 170 9.56 -27.19 -3.82
CA MET A 170 8.54 -28.21 -4.11
C MET A 170 8.94 -29.08 -5.31
N GLY A 171 8.76 -30.40 -5.15
CA GLY A 171 8.99 -31.38 -6.19
C GLY A 171 7.84 -31.48 -7.20
N PRO A 172 8.05 -32.22 -8.31
CA PRO A 172 7.06 -32.39 -9.38
C PRO A 172 5.77 -33.10 -8.93
N GLU A 173 5.79 -33.79 -7.79
CA GLU A 173 4.64 -34.44 -7.16
C GLU A 173 3.62 -33.45 -6.58
N GLN A 174 4.05 -32.25 -6.23
CA GLN A 174 3.19 -31.20 -5.67
C GLN A 174 2.73 -30.20 -6.74
N VAL A 175 3.63 -29.84 -7.66
CA VAL A 175 3.33 -28.92 -8.75
C VAL A 175 4.02 -29.39 -10.02
N ALA A 176 3.24 -29.64 -11.08
CA ALA A 176 3.78 -29.98 -12.39
C ALA A 176 4.79 -28.91 -12.87
N ALA A 177 5.93 -29.33 -13.40
CA ALA A 177 7.04 -28.43 -13.74
C ALA A 177 6.65 -27.26 -14.67
N GLU A 178 5.77 -27.52 -15.64
CA GLU A 178 5.26 -26.49 -16.55
C GLU A 178 4.41 -25.43 -15.82
N LYS A 179 3.54 -25.88 -14.91
CA LYS A 179 2.72 -25.01 -14.08
C LYS A 179 3.56 -24.25 -13.05
N LYS A 180 4.58 -24.88 -12.48
CA LYS A 180 5.52 -24.28 -11.52
C LYS A 180 6.23 -23.06 -12.10
N THR A 181 6.78 -23.17 -13.31
CA THR A 181 7.46 -22.04 -13.97
C THR A 181 6.49 -20.88 -14.23
N ARG A 182 5.30 -21.17 -14.76
CA ARG A 182 4.28 -20.14 -14.99
C ARG A 182 3.80 -19.48 -13.70
N LEU A 183 3.63 -20.26 -12.64
CA LEU A 183 3.18 -19.78 -11.33
C LEU A 183 4.25 -18.90 -10.68
N LEU A 184 5.50 -19.37 -10.65
CA LEU A 184 6.63 -18.66 -10.06
C LEU A 184 6.91 -17.34 -10.78
N TYR A 185 7.15 -17.38 -12.09
CA TYR A 185 7.56 -16.19 -12.85
C TYR A 185 6.38 -15.30 -13.26
N GLY A 186 5.21 -15.89 -13.51
CA GLY A 186 4.05 -15.15 -14.00
C GLY A 186 3.16 -14.59 -12.89
N THR A 187 3.09 -15.26 -11.74
CA THR A 187 2.18 -14.85 -10.65
C THR A 187 2.96 -14.31 -9.46
N TYR A 188 3.84 -15.10 -8.85
CA TYR A 188 4.49 -14.72 -7.58
C TYR A 188 5.62 -13.70 -7.73
N LEU A 189 6.49 -13.84 -8.74
CA LEU A 189 7.65 -12.96 -8.91
C LEU A 189 7.26 -11.47 -9.08
N PRO A 190 6.20 -11.10 -9.83
CA PRO A 190 5.69 -9.73 -9.82
C PRO A 190 5.35 -9.20 -8.41
N PHE A 191 4.75 -10.03 -7.55
CA PHE A 191 4.46 -9.67 -6.15
C PHE A 191 5.70 -9.69 -5.24
N VAL A 192 6.85 -10.16 -5.72
CA VAL A 192 8.14 -9.93 -5.06
C VAL A 192 8.72 -8.59 -5.51
N VAL A 193 8.90 -8.42 -6.82
CA VAL A 193 9.64 -7.29 -7.39
C VAL A 193 8.92 -5.97 -7.16
N ILE A 194 7.62 -5.93 -7.46
CA ILE A 194 6.87 -4.68 -7.41
C ILE A 194 6.73 -4.15 -5.97
N PRO A 195 6.39 -4.97 -4.97
CA PRO A 195 6.33 -4.53 -3.57
C PRO A 195 7.70 -4.17 -2.99
N ALA A 196 8.79 -4.81 -3.43
CA ALA A 196 10.15 -4.39 -3.06
C ALA A 196 10.46 -2.98 -3.58
N VAL A 197 10.16 -2.72 -4.86
CA VAL A 197 10.33 -1.39 -5.47
C VAL A 197 9.45 -0.35 -4.78
N LEU A 198 8.20 -0.70 -4.46
CA LEU A 198 7.29 0.16 -3.70
C LEU A 198 7.87 0.48 -2.31
N ALA A 199 8.37 -0.51 -1.57
CA ALA A 199 8.96 -0.31 -0.25
C ALA A 199 10.15 0.66 -0.32
N VAL A 200 11.08 0.44 -1.25
CA VAL A 200 12.24 1.33 -1.44
C VAL A 200 11.79 2.74 -1.84
N ASP A 201 10.85 2.88 -2.76
CA ASP A 201 10.34 4.21 -3.16
C ASP A 201 9.71 4.95 -1.98
N MET A 202 8.88 4.26 -1.19
CA MET A 202 8.23 4.87 -0.02
C MET A 202 9.23 5.22 1.07
N PHE A 203 10.25 4.38 1.30
CA PHE A 203 11.36 4.69 2.21
C PHE A 203 12.10 5.96 1.79
N LEU A 204 12.48 6.07 0.52
CA LEU A 204 13.20 7.24 0.00
C LEU A 204 12.39 8.53 0.07
N ARG A 205 11.06 8.47 -0.08
CA ARG A 205 10.17 9.63 0.11
C ARG A 205 9.99 10.01 1.58
N LEU A 206 9.99 9.03 2.47
CA LEU A 206 9.79 9.22 3.91
C LEU A 206 11.04 9.78 4.59
N LEU A 207 12.24 9.36 4.15
CA LEU A 207 13.52 9.70 4.77
C LEU A 207 13.74 11.22 4.95
N PRO A 208 13.54 12.09 3.94
CA PRO A 208 13.66 13.54 4.13
C PRO A 208 12.71 14.10 5.18
N ARG A 209 11.48 13.57 5.28
CA ARG A 209 10.48 14.07 6.23
C ARG A 209 10.84 13.76 7.68
N VAL A 210 11.49 12.62 7.91
CA VAL A 210 11.98 12.22 9.24
C VAL A 210 13.22 13.04 9.62
N GLN A 211 14.06 13.37 8.64
CA GLN A 211 15.25 14.19 8.84
C GLN A 211 14.89 15.66 9.14
N ASP A 212 13.88 16.21 8.45
CA ASP A 212 13.40 17.60 8.65
C ASP A 212 12.81 17.85 10.05
N THR A 213 12.31 16.82 10.72
CA THR A 213 11.84 16.91 12.11
C THR A 213 12.99 16.93 13.12
N GLY A 214 14.10 16.23 12.84
CA GLY A 214 15.23 16.11 13.79
C GLY A 214 16.14 17.34 13.86
N THR A 215 16.08 18.25 12.89
CA THR A 215 16.80 19.53 12.91
C THR A 215 16.08 20.61 13.69
N LYS A 216 14.74 20.56 13.81
CA LYS A 216 13.99 21.55 14.60
C LYS A 216 14.15 21.38 16.11
N ASP A 217 14.35 20.15 16.58
CA ASP A 217 14.46 19.85 18.02
C ASP A 217 15.89 20.06 18.58
N LYS A 218 16.88 20.38 17.74
CA LYS A 218 18.27 20.62 18.17
C LYS A 218 18.61 22.10 18.42
N ASP A 219 17.70 23.00 18.09
CA ASP A 219 17.89 24.45 18.17
C ASP A 219 17.05 25.12 19.29
N GLU A 220 16.43 24.33 20.18
CA GLU A 220 15.78 24.77 21.45
C GLU A 220 16.59 24.36 22.68
#